data_AF-A0A845JXL8-F1
#
_entry.id   AF-A0A845JXL8-F1
#
_cell.length_a   1.000
_cell.length_b   1.000
_cell.length_c   1.000
_cell.angle_alpha   90.00
_cell.angle_beta   90.00
_cell.angle_gamma   90.00
#
_symmetry.space_group_name_H-M   'P 1'
#
loop_
_entity.id
_entity.type
_entity.pdbx_description
1 polymer ?
#
loop_
_entity_poly.entity_id
_entity_poly.type
_entity_poly.pdbx_seq_one_letter_code
_entity_poly.pdbx_strand_id
1 'polypeptide(L)'
;MRYKADRTKVLSAFFVGKFPLDTDNFMVKPLTHKPICFALFICLLLLLAARPSLAISNISLKKYPQLSIQVPNPMETAKLPARKTYQVNHEDFILQFFFNERDIFGYVLKRNKSRPIHFRWCFFRTCEESPYDFKKVIAKAFHPPYDSGFFAIKFPAYLNYSFQGIKFSSPK
;
A
#
# COMPACT_ATOMS: atom_id res chain seq x y z
N MET A 1 -16.93 26.75 4.51
CA MET A 1 -18.07 25.91 4.94
C MET A 1 -17.52 24.65 5.58
N ARG A 2 -17.73 24.48 6.89
CA ARG A 2 -17.28 23.33 7.68
C ARG A 2 -18.50 22.45 7.94
N TYR A 3 -18.45 21.18 7.54
CA TYR A 3 -19.39 20.17 8.04
C TYR A 3 -18.67 19.30 9.06
N LYS A 4 -19.15 19.36 10.31
CA LYS A 4 -18.75 18.51 11.43
C LYS A 4 -20.02 17.74 11.81
N ALA A 5 -20.06 16.45 11.53
CA ALA A 5 -21.15 15.59 11.98
C ALA A 5 -20.71 14.86 13.25
N ASP A 6 -21.52 15.04 14.29
CA ASP A 6 -21.29 14.64 15.66
C ASP A 6 -21.62 13.16 15.89
N ARG A 7 -20.92 12.54 16.82
CA ARG A 7 -21.07 11.15 17.25
C ARG A 7 -22.14 11.03 18.34
N THR A 8 -22.71 9.82 18.42
CA THR A 8 -23.09 9.09 19.65
C THR A 8 -24.27 9.57 20.51
N LYS A 9 -25.24 8.66 20.67
CA LYS A 9 -25.87 8.19 21.94
C LYS A 9 -26.73 6.96 21.54
N VAL A 10 -26.38 5.69 21.81
CA VAL A 10 -26.19 4.95 23.07
C VAL A 10 -27.49 4.77 23.89
N LEU A 11 -28.03 3.55 23.78
CA LEU A 11 -28.59 2.64 24.80
C LEU A 11 -29.84 3.05 25.63
N SER A 12 -30.88 2.21 25.45
CA SER A 12 -31.71 1.51 26.45
C SER A 12 -32.12 2.19 27.77
N ALA A 13 -33.44 2.26 27.99
CA ALA A 13 -34.10 2.19 29.30
C ALA A 13 -35.46 1.46 29.07
N PHE A 14 -35.62 0.23 29.54
CA PHE A 14 -36.17 -0.20 30.84
C PHE A 14 -37.67 0.06 31.05
N PHE A 15 -38.33 -1.05 31.40
CA PHE A 15 -39.73 -1.27 31.77
C PHE A 15 -40.27 -0.28 32.81
N VAL A 16 -41.59 0.02 32.71
CA VAL A 16 -42.59 -0.02 33.81
C VAL A 16 -43.97 0.29 33.21
N GLY A 17 -44.96 -0.58 33.43
CA GLY A 17 -46.36 -0.32 33.07
C GLY A 17 -47.27 -1.45 33.57
N LYS A 18 -48.09 -1.13 34.59
CA LYS A 18 -48.95 -2.00 35.40
C LYS A 18 -50.08 -2.70 34.63
N PHE A 19 -50.45 -3.87 35.15
CA PHE A 19 -51.67 -4.67 34.88
C PHE A 19 -52.99 -3.88 35.01
N PRO A 20 -54.05 -4.40 34.37
CA PRO A 20 -55.14 -4.94 35.18
C PRO A 20 -55.48 -6.39 34.84
N LEU A 21 -55.88 -7.14 35.87
CA LEU A 21 -56.55 -8.42 35.76
C LEU A 21 -57.90 -8.22 35.07
N ASP A 22 -58.19 -9.05 34.07
CA ASP A 22 -59.56 -9.49 33.86
C ASP A 22 -59.55 -11.00 33.59
N THR A 23 -60.32 -11.71 34.38
CA THR A 23 -60.47 -13.16 34.39
C THR A 23 -61.62 -13.50 33.48
N ASP A 24 -61.34 -14.12 32.33
CA ASP A 24 -62.34 -14.92 31.64
C ASP A 24 -61.74 -16.21 31.09
N ASN A 25 -62.32 -17.31 31.57
CA ASN A 25 -61.95 -18.68 31.29
C ASN A 25 -62.26 -19.02 29.83
N PHE A 26 -61.23 -19.12 28.99
CA PHE A 26 -61.32 -19.90 27.76
C PHE A 26 -60.39 -21.12 27.88
N MET A 27 -61.01 -22.30 27.98
CA MET A 27 -60.34 -23.58 27.91
C MET A 27 -59.59 -23.70 26.58
N VAL A 28 -58.30 -23.37 26.58
CA VAL A 28 -57.38 -23.79 25.52
C VAL A 28 -56.98 -25.22 25.82
N LYS A 29 -57.53 -26.17 25.07
CA LYS A 29 -57.05 -27.55 25.05
C LYS A 29 -55.54 -27.53 24.77
N PRO A 30 -54.68 -28.16 25.58
CA PRO A 30 -53.26 -28.22 25.29
C PRO A 30 -53.11 -29.11 24.05
N LEU A 31 -52.79 -28.49 22.92
CA LEU A 31 -52.33 -29.22 21.75
C LEU A 31 -51.00 -29.85 22.17
N THR A 32 -51.02 -31.15 22.46
CA THR A 32 -49.84 -31.96 22.74
C THR A 32 -48.99 -32.01 21.48
N HIS A 33 -48.20 -30.96 21.28
CA HIS A 33 -47.30 -30.81 20.15
C HIS A 33 -46.12 -31.73 20.42
N LYS A 34 -46.02 -32.83 19.65
CA LYS A 34 -44.92 -33.79 19.77
C LYS A 34 -43.59 -33.01 19.59
N PRO A 35 -42.69 -32.99 20.59
CA PRO A 35 -41.44 -32.21 20.54
C PRO A 35 -40.50 -32.67 19.41
N ILE A 36 -40.76 -33.86 18.87
CA ILE A 36 -40.06 -34.48 17.75
C ILE A 36 -40.19 -33.64 16.47
N CYS A 37 -41.36 -33.07 16.18
CA CYS A 37 -41.55 -32.27 14.96
C CYS A 37 -40.78 -30.95 15.01
N PHE A 38 -40.69 -30.33 16.19
CA PHE A 38 -39.98 -29.07 16.37
C PHE A 38 -38.46 -29.28 16.27
N ALA A 39 -37.95 -30.37 16.85
CA ALA A 39 -36.55 -30.76 16.73
C ALA A 39 -36.16 -31.08 15.27
N LEU A 40 -37.03 -31.77 14.52
CA LEU A 40 -36.82 -32.04 13.10
C LEU A 40 -36.79 -30.75 12.27
N PHE A 41 -37.67 -29.80 12.57
CA PHE A 41 -37.71 -28.52 11.86
C PHE A 41 -36.45 -27.68 12.10
N ILE A 42 -35.97 -27.64 13.36
CA ILE A 42 -34.71 -26.96 13.71
C ILE A 42 -33.51 -27.64 13.03
N CYS A 43 -33.46 -28.98 13.02
CA CYS A 43 -32.39 -29.73 12.37
C CYS A 43 -32.36 -29.47 10.86
N LEU A 44 -33.53 -29.42 10.21
CA LEU A 44 -33.65 -29.10 8.79
C LEU A 44 -33.13 -27.69 8.48
N LEU A 45 -33.48 -26.69 9.30
CA LEU A 45 -33.00 -25.32 9.14
C LEU A 45 -31.48 -25.20 9.29
N LEU A 46 -30.88 -25.94 10.22
CA LEU A 46 -29.43 -25.96 10.42
C LEU A 46 -28.69 -26.62 9.25
N LEU A 47 -29.25 -27.68 8.65
CA LEU A 47 -28.68 -28.29 7.44
C LEU A 47 -28.77 -27.38 6.21
N LEU A 48 -29.82 -26.57 6.08
CA LEU A 48 -29.96 -25.61 4.98
C LEU A 48 -29.02 -24.40 5.09
N ALA A 49 -28.62 -24.02 6.30
CA ALA A 49 -27.67 -22.92 6.55
C ALA A 49 -26.20 -23.32 6.30
N ALA A 50 -25.89 -24.62 6.31
CA ALA A 50 -24.55 -25.15 6.08
C ALA A 50 -24.20 -25.24 4.59
N ARG A 51 -24.18 -24.11 3.88
CA ARG A 51 -23.54 -24.03 2.56
C ARG A 51 -22.12 -23.50 2.73
N PRO A 52 -21.07 -24.29 2.48
CA PRO A 52 -19.72 -23.77 2.45
C PRO A 52 -19.59 -22.84 1.24
N SER A 53 -19.58 -21.52 1.48
CA SER A 53 -19.18 -20.56 0.46
C SER A 53 -17.66 -20.67 0.28
N LEU A 54 -17.23 -21.64 -0.53
CA LEU A 54 -15.86 -21.69 -1.05
C LEU A 54 -15.68 -20.50 -2.00
N ALA A 55 -15.35 -19.35 -1.42
CA ALA A 55 -14.88 -18.19 -2.17
C ALA A 55 -13.46 -18.46 -2.65
N ILE A 56 -13.31 -19.35 -3.64
CA ILE A 56 -12.07 -19.47 -4.39
C ILE A 56 -12.00 -18.24 -5.29
N SER A 57 -11.43 -17.16 -4.75
CA SER A 57 -11.10 -15.99 -5.55
C SER A 57 -10.05 -16.42 -6.57
N ASN A 58 -10.39 -16.39 -7.86
CA ASN A 58 -9.41 -16.46 -8.92
C ASN A 58 -8.48 -15.25 -8.77
N ILE A 59 -7.28 -15.46 -8.19
CA ILE A 59 -6.24 -14.45 -8.15
C ILE A 59 -5.73 -14.33 -9.59
N SER A 60 -6.26 -13.35 -10.32
CA SER A 60 -5.72 -12.97 -11.61
C SER A 60 -4.34 -12.35 -11.37
N LEU A 61 -3.28 -13.15 -11.55
CA LEU A 61 -1.93 -12.66 -11.71
C LEU A 61 -1.87 -11.91 -13.05
N LYS A 62 -2.29 -10.65 -13.04
CA LYS A 62 -2.08 -9.74 -14.18
C LYS A 62 -0.57 -9.73 -14.48
N LYS A 63 -0.17 -10.35 -15.60
CA LYS A 63 1.17 -10.17 -16.16
C LYS A 63 1.24 -8.75 -16.71
N TYR A 64 1.75 -7.84 -15.90
CA TYR A 64 2.08 -6.50 -16.37
C TYR A 64 3.32 -6.60 -17.26
N PRO A 65 3.34 -5.95 -18.44
CA PRO A 65 4.56 -5.85 -19.22
C PRO A 65 5.65 -5.20 -18.35
N GLN A 66 6.85 -5.76 -18.39
CA GLN A 66 7.99 -5.21 -17.67
C GLN A 66 8.38 -3.87 -18.31
N LEU A 67 7.83 -2.77 -17.79
CA LEU A 67 7.98 -1.42 -18.34
C LEU A 67 9.35 -0.77 -18.02
N SER A 68 10.12 -1.35 -17.10
CA SER A 68 11.41 -0.83 -16.63
C SER A 68 12.58 -1.75 -17.03
N ILE A 69 13.63 -1.14 -17.58
CA ILE A 69 14.89 -1.80 -17.90
C ILE A 69 15.74 -1.84 -16.63
N GLN A 70 16.13 -3.03 -16.17
CA GLN A 70 17.05 -3.13 -15.03
C GLN A 70 18.44 -2.66 -15.46
N VAL A 71 19.04 -1.80 -14.64
CA VAL A 71 20.36 -1.21 -14.90
C VAL A 71 21.30 -1.49 -13.74
N PRO A 72 22.61 -1.61 -14.01
CA PRO A 72 23.60 -1.73 -12.96
C PRO A 72 23.65 -0.45 -12.11
N ASN A 73 24.26 -0.55 -10.94
CA ASN A 73 24.50 0.57 -10.04
C ASN A 73 25.91 0.43 -9.46
N PRO A 74 26.88 1.29 -9.83
CA PRO A 74 26.75 2.52 -10.62
C PRO A 74 26.49 2.27 -12.12
N MET A 75 26.02 3.29 -12.83
CA MET A 75 25.82 3.28 -14.28
C MET A 75 26.38 4.52 -14.98
N GLU A 76 26.78 4.34 -16.23
CA GLU A 76 27.24 5.41 -17.12
C GLU A 76 26.05 6.12 -17.78
N THR A 77 26.02 7.46 -17.72
CA THR A 77 24.90 8.27 -18.27
C THR A 77 24.77 8.12 -19.77
N ALA A 78 25.88 8.01 -20.50
CA ALA A 78 25.89 7.82 -21.95
C ALA A 78 25.27 6.49 -22.42
N LYS A 79 25.16 5.50 -21.53
CA LYS A 79 24.52 4.20 -21.82
C LYS A 79 23.03 4.17 -21.49
N LEU A 80 22.47 5.28 -21.02
CA LEU A 80 21.05 5.43 -20.73
C LEU A 80 20.35 6.11 -21.91
N PRO A 81 19.79 5.35 -22.87
CA PRO A 81 19.01 5.94 -23.97
C PRO A 81 17.81 6.76 -23.49
N ALA A 82 17.60 7.93 -24.10
CA ALA A 82 16.46 8.78 -23.79
C ALA A 82 15.10 8.04 -23.98
N ARG A 83 14.05 8.55 -23.32
CA ARG A 83 12.66 8.06 -23.45
C ARG A 83 12.43 6.64 -22.92
N LYS A 84 13.34 6.12 -22.09
CA LYS A 84 13.20 4.83 -21.41
C LYS A 84 13.08 5.00 -19.91
N THR A 85 12.43 4.03 -19.27
CA THR A 85 12.34 3.94 -17.82
C THR A 85 13.27 2.84 -17.32
N TYR A 86 13.98 3.13 -16.25
CA TYR A 86 15.00 2.28 -15.67
C TYR A 86 14.62 1.83 -14.27
N GLN A 87 15.17 0.72 -13.84
CA GLN A 87 15.02 0.22 -12.48
C GLN A 87 16.36 -0.17 -11.88
N VAL A 88 16.57 0.28 -10.65
CA VAL A 88 17.73 -0.11 -9.84
C VAL A 88 17.21 -0.99 -8.70
N ASN A 89 17.75 -2.20 -8.63
CA ASN A 89 17.52 -3.13 -7.53
C ASN A 89 18.72 -3.07 -6.60
N HIS A 90 18.50 -2.64 -5.36
CA HIS A 90 19.49 -2.62 -4.28
C HIS A 90 18.95 -3.42 -3.09
N GLU A 91 19.81 -3.92 -2.21
CA GLU A 91 19.40 -4.70 -1.02
C GLU A 91 18.37 -3.94 -0.16
N ASP A 92 18.56 -2.63 -0.01
CA ASP A 92 17.71 -1.77 0.79
C ASP A 92 16.58 -1.09 0.02
N PHE A 93 16.58 -1.06 -1.31
CA PHE A 93 15.59 -0.30 -2.06
C PHE A 93 15.42 -0.75 -3.51
N ILE A 94 14.26 -0.42 -4.08
CA ILE A 94 13.98 -0.57 -5.51
C ILE A 94 13.50 0.79 -6.01
N LEU A 95 14.20 1.35 -6.99
CA LEU A 95 13.87 2.63 -7.63
C LEU A 95 13.48 2.39 -9.07
N GLN A 96 12.47 3.11 -9.54
CA GLN A 96 12.14 3.23 -10.95
C GLN A 96 12.30 4.68 -11.37
N PHE A 97 13.07 4.98 -12.41
CA PHE A 97 13.35 6.36 -12.80
C PHE A 97 13.43 6.55 -14.31
N PHE A 98 13.25 7.79 -14.71
CA PHE A 98 13.35 8.32 -16.06
C PHE A 98 14.51 9.33 -16.09
N PHE A 99 15.34 9.26 -17.13
CA PHE A 99 16.45 10.20 -17.33
C PHE A 99 16.26 10.91 -18.66
N ASN A 100 16.26 12.25 -18.62
CA ASN A 100 16.08 13.10 -19.80
C ASN A 100 17.38 13.82 -20.18
N GLU A 101 18.52 13.13 -20.08
CA GLU A 101 19.89 13.65 -20.31
C GLU A 101 20.36 14.75 -19.36
N ARG A 102 19.43 15.44 -18.71
CA ARG A 102 19.65 16.53 -17.76
C ARG A 102 19.09 16.20 -16.38
N ASP A 103 17.80 15.92 -16.33
CA ASP A 103 17.08 15.72 -15.08
C ASP A 103 16.69 14.24 -14.90
N ILE A 104 16.55 13.84 -13.62
CA ILE A 104 16.08 12.52 -13.23
C ILE A 104 14.78 12.66 -12.45
N PHE A 105 13.77 11.89 -12.86
CA PHE A 105 12.48 11.79 -12.17
C PHE A 105 12.18 10.34 -11.90
N GLY A 106 11.59 10.00 -10.76
CA GLY A 106 11.33 8.61 -10.46
C GLY A 106 10.47 8.37 -9.25
N TYR A 107 10.25 7.09 -8.98
CA TYR A 107 9.48 6.56 -7.87
C TYR A 107 10.32 5.56 -7.08
N VAL A 108 10.24 5.65 -5.76
CA VAL A 108 10.73 4.65 -4.82
C VAL A 108 9.66 3.57 -4.69
N LEU A 109 9.86 2.43 -5.36
CA LEU A 109 8.92 1.30 -5.32
C LEU A 109 8.96 0.56 -3.98
N LYS A 110 10.17 0.38 -3.45
CA LYS A 110 10.41 -0.28 -2.15
C LYS A 110 11.61 0.38 -1.49
N ARG A 111 11.57 0.53 -0.16
CA ARG A 111 12.75 0.93 0.62
C ARG A 111 12.74 0.39 2.03
N ASN A 112 13.94 0.21 2.58
CA ASN A 112 14.17 0.11 4.00
C ASN A 112 14.03 1.51 4.63
N LYS A 113 13.11 1.65 5.58
CA LYS A 113 12.80 2.95 6.19
C LYS A 113 13.89 3.42 7.16
N SER A 114 14.72 2.50 7.68
CA SER A 114 15.78 2.85 8.62
C SER A 114 17.01 3.45 7.96
N ARG A 115 17.13 3.33 6.63
CA ARG A 115 18.28 3.86 5.88
C ARG A 115 17.89 4.99 4.95
N PRO A 116 18.76 6.00 4.78
CA PRO A 116 18.58 7.02 3.77
C PRO A 116 18.93 6.45 2.40
N ILE A 117 18.37 7.05 1.34
CA ILE A 117 18.79 6.78 -0.03
C ILE A 117 19.49 8.02 -0.55
N HIS A 118 20.76 7.83 -0.92
CA HIS A 118 21.63 8.85 -1.47
C HIS A 118 21.72 8.66 -2.99
N PHE A 119 21.62 9.76 -3.69
CA PHE A 119 21.94 9.88 -5.09
C PHE A 119 23.28 10.59 -5.25
N ARG A 120 24.08 10.10 -6.19
CA ARG A 120 25.32 10.72 -6.61
C ARG A 120 25.40 10.79 -8.12
N TRP A 121 25.62 11.99 -8.63
CA TRP A 121 26.10 12.21 -9.98
C TRP A 121 27.63 12.20 -9.95
N CYS A 122 28.21 11.33 -10.76
CA CYS A 122 29.64 11.08 -10.78
C CYS A 122 30.31 11.84 -11.92
N PHE A 123 31.43 12.47 -11.63
CA PHE A 123 32.26 13.11 -12.65
C PHE A 123 32.86 12.06 -13.61
N PHE A 124 33.29 10.91 -13.08
CA PHE A 124 33.82 9.79 -13.85
C PHE A 124 32.78 8.68 -14.09
N ARG A 125 32.95 7.94 -15.18
CA ARG A 125 32.08 6.82 -15.59
C ARG A 125 32.07 5.68 -14.56
N THR A 126 33.19 5.44 -13.90
CA THR A 126 33.38 4.40 -12.88
C THR A 126 32.79 4.79 -11.52
N CYS A 127 32.33 6.03 -11.34
CA CYS A 127 31.92 6.56 -10.04
C CYS A 127 33.00 6.38 -8.95
N GLU A 128 34.26 6.60 -9.33
CA GLU A 128 35.33 6.90 -8.37
C GLU A 128 35.00 8.17 -7.59
N GLU A 129 35.50 8.27 -6.35
CA GLU A 129 35.24 9.45 -5.53
C GLU A 129 35.96 10.67 -6.10
N SER A 130 35.18 11.72 -6.38
CA SER A 130 35.70 12.97 -6.91
C SER A 130 35.10 14.16 -6.14
N PRO A 131 35.87 15.24 -5.91
CA PRO A 131 35.33 16.47 -5.33
C PRO A 131 34.29 17.14 -6.24
N TYR A 132 34.26 16.76 -7.53
CA TYR A 132 33.30 17.27 -8.51
C TYR A 132 31.99 16.47 -8.55
N ASP A 133 31.82 15.47 -7.68
CA ASP A 133 30.59 14.69 -7.61
C ASP A 133 29.47 15.50 -6.94
N PHE A 134 28.27 15.45 -7.52
CA PHE A 134 27.09 16.04 -6.91
C PHE A 134 26.33 14.99 -6.09
N LYS A 135 26.06 15.29 -4.81
CA LYS A 135 25.37 14.38 -3.88
C LYS A 135 24.03 14.98 -3.47
N LYS A 136 22.97 14.15 -3.44
CA LYS A 136 21.64 14.53 -2.98
C LYS A 136 20.98 13.39 -2.21
N VAL A 137 20.32 13.70 -1.09
CA VAL A 137 19.49 12.72 -0.38
C VAL A 137 18.11 12.71 -1.01
N ILE A 138 17.69 11.57 -1.57
CA ILE A 138 16.36 11.43 -2.19
C ILE A 138 15.31 10.92 -1.18
N ALA A 139 15.73 10.19 -0.15
CA ALA A 139 14.87 9.77 0.94
C ALA A 139 15.67 9.76 2.26
N LYS A 140 15.13 10.39 3.31
CA LYS A 140 15.73 10.36 4.65
C LYS A 140 15.30 9.10 5.42
N ALA A 141 16.13 8.66 6.36
CA ALA A 141 15.76 7.63 7.32
C ALA A 141 14.59 8.10 8.19
N PHE A 142 13.64 7.21 8.47
CA PHE A 142 12.48 7.41 9.35
C PHE A 142 11.58 8.63 9.06
N HIS A 143 11.70 9.27 7.88
CA HIS A 143 10.96 10.48 7.56
C HIS A 143 9.66 10.20 6.75
N PRO A 144 8.51 10.83 7.10
CA PRO A 144 7.30 10.91 6.27
C PRO A 144 7.46 11.98 5.16
N PRO A 145 6.61 12.09 4.11
CA PRO A 145 5.36 11.39 3.84
C PRO A 145 5.52 10.11 3.01
N TYR A 146 4.56 9.19 3.16
CA TYR A 146 4.62 7.82 2.60
C TYR A 146 3.95 7.68 1.22
N ASP A 147 3.33 8.73 0.69
CA ASP A 147 2.20 8.55 -0.22
C ASP A 147 2.48 8.82 -1.71
N SER A 148 3.65 9.33 -2.09
CA SER A 148 3.97 9.42 -3.52
C SER A 148 5.24 8.68 -3.92
N GLY A 149 6.18 8.44 -2.99
CA GLY A 149 7.48 7.83 -3.29
C GLY A 149 8.28 8.56 -4.39
N PHE A 150 7.79 9.71 -4.87
CA PHE A 150 8.30 10.39 -6.04
C PHE A 150 9.52 11.21 -5.67
N PHE A 151 10.54 11.16 -6.51
CA PHE A 151 11.73 11.98 -6.37
C PHE A 151 12.08 12.66 -7.68
N ALA A 152 12.60 13.88 -7.56
CA ALA A 152 13.10 14.68 -8.67
C ALA A 152 14.49 15.21 -8.35
N ILE A 153 15.40 15.03 -9.29
CA ILE A 153 16.78 15.49 -9.22
C ILE A 153 17.00 16.33 -10.45
N LYS A 154 16.98 17.64 -10.23
CA LYS A 154 17.27 18.61 -11.27
C LYS A 154 18.77 18.77 -11.41
N PHE A 155 19.23 18.95 -12.64
CA PHE A 155 20.62 19.28 -12.90
C PHE A 155 21.00 20.58 -12.16
N PRO A 156 22.10 20.60 -11.40
CA PRO A 156 22.57 21.80 -10.70
C PRO A 156 23.04 22.86 -11.72
N ALA A 157 22.20 23.89 -11.94
CA ALA A 157 22.47 24.95 -12.92
C ALA A 157 23.73 25.79 -12.63
N TYR A 158 24.28 25.71 -11.43
CA TYR A 158 25.50 26.42 -11.03
C TYR A 158 26.80 25.69 -11.46
N LEU A 159 26.69 24.49 -12.02
CA LEU A 159 27.85 23.71 -12.48
C LEU A 159 28.01 23.81 -13.99
N ASN A 160 29.23 24.11 -14.42
CA ASN A 160 29.60 24.27 -15.84
C ASN A 160 30.19 22.99 -16.45
N TYR A 161 30.01 21.84 -15.81
CA TYR A 161 30.54 20.55 -16.28
C TYR A 161 29.45 19.49 -16.28
N SER A 162 29.66 18.46 -17.10
CA SER A 162 28.73 17.34 -17.26
C SER A 162 29.12 16.14 -16.42
N PHE A 163 28.13 15.38 -15.97
CA PHE A 163 28.33 14.14 -15.24
C PHE A 163 28.34 12.94 -16.19
N GLN A 164 29.25 11.99 -15.92
CA GLN A 164 29.41 10.79 -16.74
C GLN A 164 28.79 9.55 -16.10
N GLY A 165 28.47 9.60 -14.80
CA GLY A 165 27.92 8.46 -14.07
C GLY A 165 26.80 8.85 -13.11
N ILE A 166 26.00 7.85 -12.75
CA ILE A 166 24.96 7.90 -11.73
C ILE A 166 25.18 6.74 -10.76
N LYS A 167 25.04 7.02 -9.46
CA LYS A 167 25.06 6.02 -8.41
C LYS A 167 23.95 6.29 -7.40
N PHE A 168 23.23 5.24 -7.04
CA PHE A 168 22.33 5.23 -5.90
C PHE A 168 22.97 4.42 -4.76
N SER A 169 22.84 4.87 -3.53
CA SER A 169 23.43 4.17 -2.38
C SER A 169 22.58 4.33 -1.14
N SER A 170 22.73 3.40 -0.20
CA SER A 170 22.07 3.40 1.10
C SER A 170 23.15 3.18 2.16
N PRO A 171 23.78 4.26 2.66
CA PRO A 171 24.81 4.12 3.68
C PRO A 171 24.21 3.51 4.95
N LYS A 172 25.02 2.70 5.63
CA LYS A 172 24.65 2.03 6.88
C LYS A 172 24.81 2.98 8.06
#